data_AF-A0A2J8JZP0-F1
#
_entry.id   AF-A0A2J8JZP0-F1
#
_cell.length_a   1.000
_cell.length_b   1.000
_cell.length_c   1.000
_cell.angle_alpha   90.00
_cell.angle_beta   90.00
_cell.angle_gamma   90.00
#
_symmetry.space_group_name_H-M   'P 1'
#
loop_
_entity.id
_entity.type
_entity.pdbx_description
1 polymer ?
#
loop_
_entity_poly.entity_id
_entity_poly.type
_entity_poly.pdbx_seq_one_letter_code
_entity_poly.pdbx_strand_id
1 'polypeptide(L)'
;MREIVHIQAGQCGNQIGTKFWEVISDEHGIDPAGGYVGDSALQLERINVYYNESSSQKYVPRAALVDLEPGTMDSVRSGPFGQLFRPDNFIFATYFEDLSISQVWLPHSC
;
A
#
# COMPACT_ATOMS: atom_id res chain seq x y z
N MET A 1 -22.78 -2.95 5.74
CA MET A 1 -21.56 -2.15 5.96
C MET A 1 -20.89 -1.95 4.60
N ARG A 2 -20.44 -0.73 4.25
CA ARG A 2 -19.81 -0.46 2.93
C ARG A 2 -18.31 -0.33 3.14
N GLU A 3 -17.54 -1.02 2.31
CA GLU A 3 -16.08 -1.02 2.33
C GLU A 3 -15.56 -0.37 1.05
N ILE A 4 -14.45 0.37 1.16
CA ILE A 4 -13.78 0.99 0.03
C ILE A 4 -12.37 0.42 -0.06
N VAL A 5 -11.99 -0.04 -1.25
CA VAL A 5 -10.60 -0.39 -1.58
C VAL A 5 -9.98 0.79 -2.29
N HIS A 6 -8.92 1.35 -1.71
CA HIS A 6 -8.15 2.45 -2.29
C HIS A 6 -7.04 1.87 -3.17
N ILE A 7 -6.93 2.35 -4.41
CA ILE A 7 -5.84 1.98 -5.31
C ILE A 7 -5.11 3.25 -5.69
N GLN A 8 -3.81 3.27 -5.43
CA GLN A 8 -2.91 4.33 -5.85
C GLN A 8 -1.88 3.75 -6.81
N ALA A 9 -1.69 4.42 -7.94
CA ALA A 9 -0.84 3.93 -9.02
C ALA A 9 0.13 4.99 -9.52
N GLY A 10 1.37 4.58 -9.74
CA GLY A 10 2.48 5.41 -10.22
C GLY A 10 2.99 6.41 -9.19
N GLN A 11 4.11 7.05 -9.50
CA GLN A 11 4.82 7.94 -8.59
C GLN A 11 3.91 9.04 -7.99
N CYS A 12 3.16 9.75 -8.84
CA CYS A 12 2.26 10.82 -8.39
C CYS A 12 1.11 10.28 -7.51
N GLY A 13 0.48 9.18 -7.93
CA GLY A 13 -0.60 8.54 -7.18
C GLY A 13 -0.13 8.06 -5.82
N ASN A 14 1.07 7.49 -5.74
CA ASN A 14 1.66 7.04 -4.48
C ASN A 14 2.00 8.20 -3.53
N GLN A 15 2.48 9.34 -4.04
CA GLN A 15 2.74 10.53 -3.21
C GLN A 15 1.44 11.11 -2.62
N ILE A 16 0.43 11.31 -3.46
CA ILE A 16 -0.87 11.85 -3.01
C ILE A 16 -1.56 10.86 -2.08
N GLY A 17 -1.54 9.57 -2.42
CA GLY A 17 -2.11 8.52 -1.59
C GLY A 17 -1.46 8.45 -0.22
N THR A 18 -0.14 8.60 -0.13
CA THR A 18 0.57 8.65 1.16
C THR A 18 0.07 9.83 2.02
N LYS A 19 -0.09 11.02 1.43
CA LYS A 19 -0.65 12.18 2.13
C LYS A 19 -2.11 12.00 2.53
N PHE A 20 -2.90 11.35 1.69
CA PHE A 20 -4.27 10.98 2.05
C PHE A 20 -4.29 10.11 3.31
N TRP A 21 -3.50 9.03 3.34
CA TRP A 21 -3.42 8.12 4.49
C TRP A 21 -2.89 8.78 5.75
N GLU A 22 -1.93 9.70 5.65
CA GLU A 22 -1.49 10.52 6.78
C GLU A 22 -2.65 11.30 7.41
N VAL A 23 -3.40 12.04 6.59
CA VAL A 23 -4.48 12.92 7.07
C VAL A 23 -5.63 12.10 7.67
N ILE A 24 -6.09 11.06 6.99
CA ILE A 24 -7.21 10.27 7.52
C ILE A 24 -6.81 9.46 8.75
N SER A 25 -5.55 9.05 8.88
CA SER A 25 -5.07 8.38 10.09
C SER A 25 -5.11 9.34 11.27
N ASP A 26 -4.66 10.58 11.09
CA ASP A 26 -4.71 11.61 12.13
C ASP A 26 -6.16 11.93 12.55
N GLU A 27 -7.07 12.11 11.59
CA GLU A 27 -8.50 12.35 11.86
C GLU A 27 -9.13 11.19 12.65
N HIS A 28 -8.76 9.95 12.34
CA HIS A 28 -9.25 8.74 13.01
C HIS A 28 -8.45 8.36 14.27
N GLY A 29 -7.41 9.13 14.65
CA GLY A 29 -6.58 8.83 15.82
C GLY A 29 -5.79 7.53 15.68
N ILE A 30 -5.36 7.19 14.46
CA ILE A 30 -4.56 6.00 14.16
C ILE A 30 -3.09 6.39 14.06
N ASP A 31 -2.27 5.76 14.89
CA ASP A 31 -0.83 5.97 14.88
C ASP A 31 -0.16 5.29 13.66
N PRO A 32 1.10 5.61 13.35
CA PRO A 32 1.81 4.98 12.25
C PRO A 32 2.02 3.46 12.35
N ALA A 33 1.84 2.87 13.54
CA ALA A 33 1.91 1.43 13.76
C ALA A 33 0.53 0.73 13.62
N GLY A 34 -0.52 1.51 13.32
CA GLY A 34 -1.91 1.07 13.18
C GLY A 34 -2.67 0.96 14.50
N GLY A 35 -2.13 1.46 15.61
CA GLY A 35 -2.81 1.50 16.91
C GLY A 35 -3.77 2.69 17.01
N TYR A 36 -4.91 2.50 17.69
CA TYR A 36 -5.81 3.60 18.02
C TYR A 36 -5.34 4.32 19.28
N VAL A 37 -5.09 5.62 19.16
CA VAL A 37 -4.66 6.55 20.22
C VAL A 37 -5.60 7.74 20.38
N GLY A 38 -6.76 7.69 19.72
CA GLY A 38 -7.77 8.74 19.79
C GLY A 38 -8.53 8.79 21.12
N ASP A 39 -9.31 9.85 21.29
CA ASP A 39 -10.07 10.15 22.51
C ASP A 39 -11.59 10.17 22.30
N SER A 40 -12.05 10.01 21.05
CA SER A 40 -13.45 10.15 20.67
C SER A 40 -13.99 8.89 19.98
N ALA A 41 -15.11 8.37 20.48
CA ALA A 41 -15.81 7.23 19.87
C ALA A 41 -16.26 7.50 18.43
N LEU A 42 -16.45 8.78 18.04
CA LEU A 42 -16.81 9.16 16.68
C LEU A 42 -15.72 8.79 15.66
N GLN A 43 -14.45 8.75 16.09
CA GLN A 43 -13.33 8.36 15.24
C GLN A 43 -13.41 6.88 14.83
N LEU A 44 -14.08 6.03 15.62
CA LEU A 44 -14.22 4.61 15.34
C LEU A 44 -15.55 4.24 14.65
N GLU A 45 -16.53 5.13 14.61
CA GLU A 45 -17.90 4.82 14.13
C GLU A 45 -17.93 4.25 12.71
N ARG A 46 -16.98 4.65 11.85
CA ARG A 46 -16.91 4.23 10.43
C ARG A 46 -15.50 3.91 9.95
N ILE A 47 -14.58 3.61 10.87
CA ILE A 47 -13.19 3.34 10.53
C ILE A 47 -13.03 2.14 9.58
N ASN A 48 -13.94 1.17 9.69
CA ASN A 48 -14.01 -0.04 8.88
C ASN A 48 -14.25 0.21 7.37
N VAL A 49 -14.61 1.44 6.97
CA VAL A 49 -14.80 1.80 5.55
C VAL A 49 -13.46 1.75 4.81
N TYR A 50 -12.41 2.30 5.42
CA TYR A 50 -11.06 2.37 4.85
C TYR A 50 -10.07 1.42 5.50
N TYR A 51 -10.32 0.99 6.74
CA TYR A 51 -9.43 0.11 7.49
C TYR A 51 -10.02 -1.29 7.67
N ASN A 52 -9.14 -2.26 7.80
CA ASN A 52 -9.40 -3.56 8.37
C ASN A 52 -8.91 -3.57 9.82
N GLU A 53 -9.74 -4.02 10.75
CA GLU A 53 -9.31 -4.30 12.11
C GLU A 53 -8.69 -5.71 12.18
N SER A 54 -7.44 -5.78 12.63
CA SER A 54 -6.72 -7.02 12.91
C SER A 54 -7.08 -7.55 14.30
N SER A 55 -6.90 -8.85 14.53
CA SER A 55 -7.04 -9.49 15.86
C SER A 55 -6.16 -8.89 16.94
N SER A 56 -5.10 -8.17 16.56
CA SER A 56 -4.20 -7.43 17.46
C SER A 56 -4.63 -5.98 17.72
N GLN A 57 -5.90 -5.62 17.50
CA GLN A 57 -6.42 -4.24 17.57
C GLN A 57 -5.63 -3.24 16.72
N LYS A 58 -5.12 -3.71 15.58
CA LYS A 58 -4.42 -2.88 14.60
C LYS A 58 -5.32 -2.58 13.42
N TYR A 59 -5.37 -1.32 13.02
CA TYR A 59 -6.10 -0.84 11.86
C TYR A 59 -5.16 -0.81 10.66
N VAL A 60 -5.50 -1.59 9.64
CA VAL A 60 -4.71 -1.76 8.41
C VAL A 60 -5.47 -1.16 7.23
N PRO A 61 -4.90 -0.21 6.47
CA PRO A 61 -5.51 0.34 5.27
C PRO A 61 -5.92 -0.73 4.25
N ARG A 62 -7.11 -0.56 3.68
CA ARG A 62 -7.58 -1.27 2.49
C ARG A 62 -7.02 -0.61 1.24
N ALA A 63 -5.69 -0.56 1.15
CA ALA A 63 -4.98 0.13 0.07
C ALA A 63 -4.12 -0.85 -0.72
N ALA A 64 -4.07 -0.70 -2.04
CA ALA A 64 -3.08 -1.31 -2.92
C ALA A 64 -2.21 -0.21 -3.54
N LEU A 65 -0.89 -0.38 -3.46
CA LEU A 65 0.11 0.55 -3.97
C LEU A 65 0.77 -0.08 -5.18
N VAL A 66 0.56 0.53 -6.35
CA VAL A 66 1.05 0.00 -7.62
C VAL A 66 2.09 0.95 -8.19
N ASP A 67 3.27 0.46 -8.52
CA ASP A 67 4.25 1.23 -9.29
C ASP A 67 5.10 0.33 -10.18
N LEU A 68 5.44 0.78 -11.38
CA LEU A 68 6.40 0.07 -12.23
C LEU A 68 7.85 0.39 -11.83
N GLU A 69 8.04 1.47 -11.06
CA GLU A 69 9.34 1.85 -10.53
C GLU A 69 9.52 1.37 -9.09
N PRO A 70 10.50 0.48 -8.80
CA PRO A 70 10.68 -0.05 -7.45
C PRO A 70 11.12 1.02 -6.44
N GLY A 71 11.76 2.11 -6.88
CA GLY A 71 12.22 3.20 -6.02
C GLY A 71 11.10 3.97 -5.31
N THR A 72 9.87 3.95 -5.84
CA THR A 72 8.73 4.58 -5.16
C THR A 72 8.38 3.86 -3.85
N MET A 73 8.61 2.55 -3.76
CA MET A 73 8.30 1.79 -2.55
C MET A 73 9.17 2.20 -1.37
N ASP A 74 10.47 2.39 -1.60
CA ASP A 74 11.40 2.82 -0.55
C ASP A 74 11.00 4.19 -0.03
N SER A 75 10.54 5.07 -0.93
CA SER A 75 10.02 6.39 -0.57
C SER A 75 8.80 6.27 0.35
N VAL A 76 7.80 5.46 -0.01
CA VAL A 76 6.58 5.28 0.81
C VAL A 76 6.90 4.59 2.15
N ARG A 77 7.75 3.55 2.15
CA ARG A 77 8.13 2.81 3.36
C ARG A 77 8.99 3.63 4.32
N SER A 78 9.79 4.55 3.80
CA SER A 78 10.56 5.50 4.60
C SER A 78 9.71 6.64 5.17
N GLY A 79 8.47 6.80 4.65
CA GLY A 79 7.52 7.77 5.13
C GLY A 79 7.02 7.48 6.55
N PRO A 80 6.43 8.47 7.22
CA PRO A 80 5.97 8.34 8.61
C PRO A 80 5.01 7.16 8.79
N PHE A 81 4.08 6.96 7.85
CA PHE A 81 3.10 5.86 7.85
C PHE A 81 3.51 4.66 6.99
N GLY A 82 4.80 4.53 6.65
CA GLY A 82 5.26 3.43 5.80
C GLY A 82 5.00 2.04 6.37
N GLN A 83 4.97 1.91 7.70
CA GLN A 83 4.69 0.65 8.42
C GLN A 83 3.20 0.33 8.56
N LEU A 84 2.33 1.27 8.20
CA LEU A 84 0.88 1.09 8.28
C LEU A 84 0.37 0.09 7.22
N PHE A 85 1.01 0.07 6.05
CA PHE A 85 0.63 -0.79 4.93
C PHE A 85 1.21 -2.20 5.07
N ARG A 86 0.44 -3.21 4.64
CA ARG A 86 0.97 -4.59 4.54
C ARG A 86 1.99 -4.68 3.41
N PRO A 87 3.12 -5.38 3.59
CA PRO A 87 4.08 -5.63 2.53
C PRO A 87 3.45 -6.26 1.28
N ASP A 88 2.44 -7.10 1.46
CA ASP A 88 1.71 -7.78 0.38
C ASP A 88 0.86 -6.84 -0.49
N ASN A 89 0.60 -5.61 -0.02
CA ASN A 89 -0.19 -4.62 -0.74
C ASN A 89 0.66 -3.78 -1.72
N PHE A 90 1.98 -3.98 -1.74
CA PHE A 90 2.88 -3.33 -2.67
C PHE A 90 3.04 -4.21 -3.92
N ILE A 91 2.57 -3.69 -5.05
CA ILE A 91 2.61 -4.36 -6.35
C ILE A 91 3.56 -3.58 -7.24
N PHE A 92 4.63 -4.23 -7.68
CA PHE A 92 5.62 -3.59 -8.53
C PHE A 92 6.14 -4.50 -9.62
N ALA A 93 6.64 -3.89 -10.69
CA ALA A 93 7.26 -4.62 -11.77
C ALA A 93 8.56 -5.27 -11.26
N THR A 94 8.64 -6.59 -11.37
CA THR A 94 9.92 -7.27 -11.43
C THR A 94 10.30 -7.31 -12.90
N TYR A 95 11.43 -6.71 -13.26
CA TYR A 95 12.01 -7.00 -14.57
C TYR A 95 12.29 -8.50 -14.57
N PHE A 96 11.56 -9.24 -15.39
CA PHE A 96 12.04 -10.55 -15.83
C PHE A 96 13.28 -10.24 -16.66
N GLU A 97 14.46 -10.29 -16.05
CA GLU A 97 15.68 -10.61 -16.79
C GLU A 97 15.52 -12.07 -17.23
N ASP A 98 14.72 -12.26 -18.28
CA ASP A 98 14.63 -13.54 -18.94
C ASP A 98 15.92 -13.72 -19.75
N LEU A 99 16.98 -14.11 -19.04
CA LEU A 99 18.25 -14.59 -19.59
C LEU A 99 18.08 -15.88 -20.44
N SER A 100 16.86 -16.24 -20.85
CA SER A 100 16.54 -17.47 -21.57
C SER A 100 15.75 -17.30 -22.88
N ILE A 101 15.16 -16.12 -23.18
CA ILE A 101 14.36 -15.95 -24.41
C ILE A 101 15.21 -15.98 -25.70
N SER A 102 16.53 -15.84 -25.62
CA SER A 102 17.42 -15.99 -26.78
C SER A 102 17.71 -17.44 -27.18
N GLN A 103 17.36 -18.45 -26.38
CA GLN A 103 17.64 -19.86 -26.73
C GLN A 103 16.45 -20.65 -27.30
N VAL A 104 15.24 -20.08 -27.35
CA VAL A 104 14.04 -20.78 -27.86
C VAL A 104 13.74 -20.43 -29.33
N TRP A 105 14.39 -19.41 -29.91
CA TRP A 105 14.09 -18.90 -31.26
C TRP A 105 15.24 -18.91 -32.26
N LEU A 106 16.28 -19.73 -32.09
CA LEU A 106 17.17 -20.05 -33.20
C LEU A 106 16.59 -21.25 -33.97
N PRO A 107 16.02 -21.06 -35.18
CA PRO A 107 15.69 -22.19 -36.03
C PRO A 107 16.99 -22.93 -36.32
N HIS A 108 16.96 -24.25 -36.14
CA HIS A 108 18.04 -25.14 -36.53
C HIS A 108 18.55 -24.77 -37.92
N SER A 109 19.86 -24.52 -37.99
CA SER A 109 20.63 -24.37 -39.21
C SER A 109 20.34 -25.53 -40.16
N CYS A 110 20.00 -25.18 -41.40
CA CYS A 110 20.43 -25.96 -42.57
C CYS A 110 21.92 -25.69 -42.79
#